data_AF-A0A4Y2MDV1-F1
#
_entry.id   AF-A0A4Y2MDV1-F1
#
_cell.length_a   1.000
_cell.length_b   1.000
_cell.length_c   1.000
_cell.angle_alpha   90.00
_cell.angle_beta   90.00
_cell.angle_gamma   90.00
#
_symmetry.space_group_name_H-M   'P 1'
#
loop_
_entity.id
_entity.type
_entity.pdbx_description
1 polymer ?
#
loop_
_entity_poly.entity_id
_entity_poly.type
_entity_poly.pdbx_seq_one_letter_code
_entity_poly.pdbx_strand_id
1 'polypeptide(L)'
;MCMGTKSSLYTSFSPITEDVKPEGSQCVVVDGGHLLHKIVWRQQATFGAIADRYVQYLNNNYDQDIAVIFDSYADDDKKSTKNCERLRRAAHFSPDVMFHEETVL
;
A
#
# COMPACT_ATOMS: atom_id res chain seq x y z
N MET A 1 9.22 2.39 -15.83
CA MET A 1 9.37 1.17 -15.02
C MET A 1 10.30 1.52 -13.85
N CYS A 2 9.79 1.75 -12.64
CA CYS A 2 10.65 1.95 -11.47
C CYS A 2 10.91 0.56 -10.87
N MET A 3 12.06 -0.02 -11.19
CA MET A 3 12.52 -1.24 -10.54
C MET A 3 13.06 -0.83 -9.17
N GLY A 4 12.25 -1.03 -8.13
CA GLY A 4 12.64 -0.65 -6.77
C GLY A 4 13.94 -1.33 -6.39
N THR A 5 14.95 -0.54 -6.05
CA THR A 5 16.18 -1.03 -5.42
C THR A 5 15.78 -1.69 -4.11
N LYS A 6 15.94 -3.01 -4.00
CA LYS A 6 15.74 -3.73 -2.74
C LYS A 6 16.67 -3.13 -1.68
N SER A 7 16.22 -3.06 -0.43
CA SER A 7 17.03 -2.53 0.67
C SER A 7 18.37 -3.26 0.77
N SER A 8 19.41 -2.59 1.26
CA SER A 8 20.71 -3.20 1.53
C SER A 8 20.62 -4.40 2.48
N LEU A 9 19.57 -4.45 3.30
CA LEU A 9 19.27 -5.56 4.20
C LEU A 9 18.91 -6.84 3.46
N TYR A 10 18.44 -6.77 2.20
CA TYR A 10 18.05 -7.96 1.44
C TYR A 10 19.20 -8.95 1.27
N THR A 11 20.45 -8.47 1.15
CA THR A 11 21.64 -9.34 1.05
C THR A 11 22.12 -9.85 2.40
N SER A 12 21.61 -9.31 3.51
CA SER A 12 21.94 -9.78 4.86
C SER A 12 21.16 -11.04 5.25
N PHE A 13 20.10 -11.38 4.51
CA PHE A 13 19.32 -12.59 4.74
C PHE A 13 19.85 -13.75 3.91
N SER A 14 20.14 -14.88 4.58
CA SER A 14 20.44 -16.13 3.90
C SER A 14 19.17 -16.72 3.29
N PRO A 15 19.17 -17.10 2.00
CA PRO A 15 18.03 -17.78 1.40
C PRO A 15 17.77 -19.10 2.13
N ILE A 16 16.52 -19.34 2.53
CA ILE A 16 16.11 -20.62 3.07
C ILE A 16 15.95 -21.59 1.90
N THR A 17 16.69 -22.71 1.92
CA THR A 17 16.68 -23.75 0.87
C THR A 17 15.79 -24.95 1.20
N GLU A 18 15.26 -25.01 2.43
CA GLU A 18 14.43 -26.11 2.92
C GLU A 18 13.02 -25.61 3.24
N ASP A 19 12.01 -26.48 3.12
CA ASP A 19 10.62 -26.17 3.49
C ASP A 19 10.54 -26.01 5.02
N VAL A 20 10.73 -24.78 5.50
CA VAL A 20 10.58 -24.45 6.92
C VAL A 20 9.11 -24.58 7.28
N LYS A 21 8.76 -25.66 7.98
CA LYS A 21 7.51 -25.71 8.73
C LYS A 21 7.60 -24.66 9.84
N PRO A 22 6.72 -23.65 9.87
CA PRO A 22 6.76 -22.66 10.92
C PRO A 22 6.45 -23.33 12.27
N GLU A 23 7.44 -23.41 13.15
CA GLU A 23 7.24 -23.73 14.56
C GLU A 23 6.68 -22.49 15.25
N GLY A 24 5.36 -22.30 15.17
CA GLY A 24 4.66 -21.15 15.77
C GLY A 24 3.38 -20.77 15.03
N SER A 25 2.57 -19.90 15.64
CA SER A 25 1.33 -19.36 15.07
C SER A 25 1.59 -18.83 13.67
N GLN A 26 0.90 -19.37 12.68
CA GLN A 26 1.09 -19.01 11.29
C GLN A 26 0.50 -17.62 11.05
N CYS A 27 1.32 -16.57 11.04
CA CYS A 27 0.86 -15.21 10.79
C CYS A 27 0.60 -14.98 9.29
N VAL A 28 -0.59 -14.50 8.95
CA VAL A 28 -0.95 -14.14 7.59
C VAL A 28 -0.56 -12.68 7.34
N VAL A 29 0.27 -12.46 6.33
CA VAL A 29 0.61 -11.12 5.86
C VAL A 29 -0.37 -10.69 4.78
N VAL A 30 -1.11 -9.61 5.04
CA VAL A 30 -2.07 -9.03 4.09
C VAL A 30 -1.53 -7.71 3.57
N ASP A 31 -1.50 -7.58 2.24
CA ASP A 31 -1.18 -6.31 1.57
C ASP A 31 -2.30 -5.27 1.79
N GLY A 32 -1.92 -4.06 2.20
CA GLY A 32 -2.87 -2.97 2.43
C GLY A 32 -3.56 -2.49 1.15
N GLY A 33 -2.88 -2.59 0.00
CA GLY A 33 -3.46 -2.34 -1.32
C GLY A 33 -4.62 -3.28 -1.62
N HIS A 34 -4.47 -4.57 -1.31
CA HIS A 34 -5.55 -5.56 -1.44
C HIS A 34 -6.81 -5.15 -0.66
N LEU A 35 -6.66 -4.68 0.57
CA LEU A 35 -7.78 -4.28 1.42
C LEU A 35 -8.54 -3.07 0.84
N LEU A 36 -7.83 -2.11 0.24
CA LEU A 36 -8.44 -0.96 -0.44
C LEU A 36 -9.40 -1.37 -1.57
N HIS A 37 -9.10 -2.47 -2.27
CA HIS A 37 -9.96 -2.99 -3.33
C HIS A 37 -11.13 -3.84 -2.81
N LYS A 38 -10.99 -4.43 -1.63
CA LYS A 38 -12.03 -5.30 -1.05
C LYS A 38 -13.11 -4.53 -0.30
N ILE A 39 -12.74 -3.44 0.36
CA ILE A 39 -13.64 -2.77 1.31
C ILE A 39 -14.07 -1.42 0.77
N VAL A 40 -15.36 -1.31 0.48
CA VAL A 40 -15.97 -0.07 0.00
C VAL A 40 -16.07 0.93 1.15
N TRP A 41 -15.43 2.09 0.98
CA TRP A 41 -15.55 3.23 1.88
C TRP A 41 -16.85 3.97 1.64
N ARG A 42 -17.62 4.20 2.70
CA ARG A 42 -18.80 5.07 2.62
C ARG A 42 -18.35 6.52 2.54
N GLN A 43 -19.10 7.32 1.80
CA GLN A 43 -18.93 8.77 1.80
C GLN A 43 -19.10 9.30 3.22
N GLN A 44 -18.23 10.23 3.64
CA GLN A 44 -18.21 10.83 4.99
C GLN A 44 -17.87 9.86 6.14
N ALA A 45 -17.36 8.65 5.85
CA ALA A 45 -16.85 7.79 6.91
C ALA A 45 -15.64 8.42 7.61
N THR A 46 -15.62 8.35 8.94
CA THR A 46 -14.45 8.74 9.72
C THR A 46 -13.32 7.73 9.50
N PHE A 47 -12.08 8.16 9.76
CA PHE A 47 -10.93 7.24 9.71
C PHE A 47 -11.15 6.01 10.60
N GLY A 48 -11.66 6.20 11.82
CA GLY A 48 -11.99 5.10 12.73
C GLY A 48 -13.01 4.13 12.13
N ALA A 49 -14.12 4.64 11.57
CA ALA A 49 -15.13 3.78 10.94
C ALA A 49 -14.60 3.00 9.73
N ILE A 50 -13.61 3.55 9.01
CA ILE A 50 -12.91 2.84 7.94
C ILE A 50 -11.99 1.75 8.52
N ALA A 51 -11.20 2.08 9.55
CA ALA A 51 -10.32 1.13 10.23
C ALA A 51 -11.11 -0.05 10.83
N ASP A 52 -12.26 0.22 11.45
CA ASP A 52 -13.14 -0.81 12.01
C ASP A 52 -13.62 -1.78 10.93
N ARG A 53 -13.93 -1.29 9.72
CA ARG A 53 -14.30 -2.16 8.60
C ARG A 53 -13.14 -3.04 8.13
N TYR A 54 -11.92 -2.52 8.15
CA TYR A 54 -10.73 -3.32 7.85
C TYR A 54 -10.56 -4.45 8.86
N VAL A 55 -10.61 -4.13 10.15
CA VAL A 55 -10.49 -5.11 11.23
C VAL A 55 -11.60 -6.15 11.15
N GLN A 56 -12.85 -5.73 10.95
CA GLN A 56 -13.99 -6.65 10.83
C GLN A 56 -13.84 -7.59 9.64
N TYR A 57 -13.44 -7.08 8.47
CA TYR A 57 -13.20 -7.91 7.30
C TYR A 57 -12.11 -8.95 7.57
N LEU A 58 -10.99 -8.53 8.16
CA LEU A 58 -9.87 -9.42 8.47
C LEU A 58 -10.27 -10.53 9.44
N ASN A 59 -10.91 -10.18 10.56
CA ASN A 59 -11.38 -11.14 11.55
C ASN A 59 -12.40 -12.14 10.98
N ASN A 60 -13.16 -11.75 9.96
CA ASN A 60 -14.16 -12.62 9.33
C ASN A 60 -13.58 -13.54 8.24
N ASN A 61 -12.38 -13.25 7.73
CA ASN A 61 -11.79 -13.98 6.60
C ASN A 61 -10.56 -14.81 6.99
N TYR A 62 -10.01 -14.59 8.18
CA TYR A 62 -8.80 -15.26 8.65
C TYR A 62 -8.97 -15.67 10.11
N ASP A 63 -8.59 -16.91 10.42
CA ASP A 63 -8.65 -17.49 11.77
C ASP A 63 -7.28 -17.43 12.47
N GLN A 64 -6.25 -16.93 11.78
CA GLN A 64 -4.88 -16.82 12.28
C GLN A 64 -4.55 -15.38 12.69
N ASP A 65 -3.38 -15.18 13.31
CA ASP A 65 -2.81 -13.85 13.53
C ASP A 65 -2.55 -13.15 12.18
N ILE A 66 -2.82 -11.84 12.12
CA ILE A 66 -2.80 -11.07 10.88
C ILE A 66 -1.87 -9.88 11.03
N ALA A 67 -0.96 -9.71 10.09
CA ALA A 67 -0.18 -8.49 9.92
C ALA A 67 -0.57 -7.81 8.61
N VAL A 68 -0.99 -6.53 8.68
CA VAL A 68 -1.32 -5.74 7.49
C VAL A 68 -0.16 -4.81 7.18
N ILE A 69 0.36 -4.87 5.95
CA ILE A 69 1.46 -4.00 5.51
C ILE A 69 0.92 -2.99 4.50
N PHE A 70 0.98 -1.72 4.86
CA PHE A 70 0.73 -0.63 3.92
C PHE A 70 2.06 -0.14 3.34
N ASP A 71 2.10 -0.02 2.02
CA ASP A 71 3.19 0.65 1.31
C ASP A 71 3.35 2.07 1.85
N SER A 72 4.52 2.38 2.40
CA SER A 72 4.79 3.72 2.92
C SER A 72 5.01 4.72 1.79
N TYR A 73 4.69 5.98 2.08
CA TYR A 73 5.22 7.11 1.33
C TYR A 73 6.62 7.39 1.89
N ALA A 74 7.62 7.57 1.02
CA ALA A 74 8.93 8.05 1.47
C ALA A 74 8.77 9.46 2.04
N ASP A 75 9.31 9.71 3.24
CA ASP A 75 9.22 11.00 3.94
C ASP A 75 9.87 12.13 3.12
N ASP A 76 10.95 11.80 2.42
CA ASP A 76 11.72 12.76 1.62
C ASP A 76 11.68 12.34 0.17
N ASP A 77 10.60 12.67 -0.52
CA ASP A 77 10.54 12.38 -1.95
C ASP A 77 9.74 13.42 -2.74
N LYS A 78 10.43 14.52 -3.06
CA LYS A 78 10.03 15.46 -4.11
C LYS A 78 9.96 14.79 -5.50
N LYS A 79 10.41 13.53 -5.65
CA LYS A 79 10.38 12.76 -6.91
C LYS A 79 9.42 11.57 -6.87
N SER A 80 8.76 11.28 -5.74
CA SER A 80 7.77 10.20 -5.68
C SER A 80 6.49 10.63 -6.35
N THR A 81 6.09 9.90 -7.39
CA THR A 81 4.77 10.06 -8.02
C THR A 81 3.64 9.93 -6.99
N LYS A 82 3.80 9.05 -5.98
CA LYS A 82 2.83 8.86 -4.90
C LYS A 82 2.69 10.13 -4.04
N ASN A 83 3.79 10.79 -3.71
CA ASN A 83 3.79 12.01 -2.89
C ASN A 83 3.24 13.23 -3.67
N CYS A 84 3.62 13.38 -4.94
CA CYS A 84 3.07 14.41 -5.83
C CYS A 84 1.54 14.30 -5.94
N GLU A 85 1.02 13.09 -6.15
CA GLU A 85 -0.42 12.85 -6.24
C GLU A 85 -1.14 13.11 -4.91
N ARG A 86 -0.52 12.75 -3.77
CA ARG A 86 -1.04 13.06 -2.43
C ARG A 86 -1.19 14.56 -2.22
N LEU A 87 -0.14 15.34 -2.52
CA LEU A 87 -0.17 16.81 -2.40
C LEU A 87 -1.20 17.43 -3.34
N ARG A 88 -1.28 16.94 -4.59
CA ARG A 88 -2.29 17.39 -5.57
C ARG A 88 -3.72 17.22 -5.03
N ARG A 89 -4.04 16.04 -4.48
CA ARG A 89 -5.37 15.77 -3.88
C ARG A 89 -5.63 16.61 -2.64
N ALA A 90 -4.63 16.79 -1.77
CA ALA A 90 -4.75 17.62 -0.57
C ALA A 90 -4.96 19.11 -0.90
N ALA A 91 -4.31 19.60 -1.95
CA ALA A 91 -4.45 20.97 -2.42
C ALA A 91 -5.72 21.22 -3.26
N HIS A 92 -6.52 20.18 -3.53
CA HIS A 92 -7.72 20.25 -4.39
C HIS A 92 -7.47 20.93 -5.75
N PHE A 93 -6.25 20.89 -6.28
CA PHE A 93 -5.88 21.51 -7.55
C PHE A 93 -5.49 20.45 -8.59
N SER A 94 -5.73 20.73 -9.86
CA SER A 94 -5.13 19.98 -10.97
C SER A 94 -4.01 20.81 -11.57
N PRO A 95 -2.83 20.25 -11.90
CA PRO A 95 -1.90 20.95 -12.77
C PRO A 95 -2.60 21.27 -14.09
N ASP A 96 -2.35 22.47 -14.62
CA ASP A 96 -2.79 22.84 -15.96
C ASP A 96 -2.11 21.92 -16.97
N VAL A 97 -2.91 21.12 -17.67
CA VAL A 97 -2.43 20.27 -18.76
C VAL A 97 -2.45 21.12 -20.03
N MET A 98 -1.29 21.65 -20.38
CA MET A 98 -1.10 22.41 -21.63
C MET A 98 -0.89 21.43 -22.78
N PHE A 99 -1.87 21.32 -23.67
CA PHE A 99 -1.69 20.59 -24.92
C PHE A 99 -1.04 21.52 -25.94
N HIS A 100 0.08 21.10 -26.54
CA HIS A 100 0.62 21.77 -27.72
C HIS A 100 -0.05 21.22 -28.98
N GLU A 101 -0.18 22.05 -30.01
CA GLU A 101 -0.89 21.73 -31.25
C GLU A 101 -0.34 20.49 -31.99
N GLU A 102 0.89 20.09 -31.70
CA GLU A 102 1.54 18.89 -32.24
C GLU A 102 1.30 17.61 -31.42
N THR A 103 0.48 17.67 -30.37
CA THR A 103 0.20 16.50 -29.52
C THR A 103 -0.79 15.56 -30.23
N VAL A 104 -0.26 14.57 -30.94
CA VAL A 104 -1.07 13.52 -31.59
C VAL A 104 -1.45 12.46 -30.54
N LEU A 105 -2.73 12.07 -30.53
CA LEU A 105 -3.31 11.04 -29.65
C LEU A 105 -2.84 9.63 -30.01
#